data_AF-A0A067L3M8-F1
#
_entry.id   AF-A0A067L3M8-F1
#
_cell.length_a   1.000
_cell.length_b   1.000
_cell.length_c   1.000
_cell.angle_alpha   90.00
_cell.angle_beta   90.00
_cell.angle_gamma   90.00
#
_symmetry.space_group_name_H-M   'P 1'
#
loop_
_entity.id
_entity.type
_entity.pdbx_description
1 polymer ?
#
loop_
_entity_poly.entity_id
_entity_poly.type
_entity_poly.pdbx_seq_one_letter_code
_entity_poly.pdbx_strand_id
1 'polypeptide(L)'
;MEIAYDLFNHGANTSIVARSPFKFGDVSKYGIGRPKEAPFYRKAVTGRSPTIDVGAMEKIKSGDIQVLPPIRKINRKEISFENGESNQYDAIIFATGYRGTVRNWLKGGKEVFKEKGMPTQSFPNHWKGINGIYYAGFSSMGLMGISSDAQNIARDISLFLIKDAKEIH
;
A
#
# COMPACT_ATOMS: atom_id res chain seq x y z
N MET A 1 2.79 -4.02 11.56
CA MET A 1 4.14 -4.17 12.11
C MET A 1 4.47 -2.93 12.91
N GLU A 2 4.68 -1.77 12.27
CA GLU A 2 4.93 -0.49 12.97
C GLU A 2 3.88 -0.16 14.03
N ILE A 3 2.59 -0.10 13.66
CA ILE A 3 1.50 0.15 14.63
C ILE A 3 1.53 -0.80 15.83
N ALA A 4 1.83 -2.08 15.61
CA ALA A 4 1.86 -3.06 16.69
C ALA A 4 3.08 -2.86 17.61
N TYR A 5 4.21 -2.50 17.02
CA TYR A 5 5.42 -2.19 17.77
C TYR A 5 5.25 -0.90 18.59
N ASP A 6 4.63 0.13 18.02
CA ASP A 6 4.35 1.37 18.72
C ASP A 6 3.38 1.16 19.89
N LEU A 7 2.31 0.39 19.68
CA LEU A 7 1.37 0.01 20.74
C LEU A 7 2.08 -0.72 21.89
N PHE A 8 2.92 -1.70 21.56
CA PHE A 8 3.72 -2.42 22.55
C PHE A 8 4.62 -1.46 23.35
N ASN A 9 5.33 -0.57 22.66
CA ASN A 9 6.22 0.41 23.31
C ASN A 9 5.48 1.41 24.20
N HIS A 10 4.17 1.58 24.03
CA HIS A 10 3.31 2.40 24.88
C HIS A 10 2.52 1.59 25.92
N GLY A 11 2.91 0.33 26.16
CA GLY A 11 2.39 -0.51 27.24
C GLY A 11 1.17 -1.37 26.90
N ALA A 12 0.78 -1.45 25.62
CA ALA A 12 -0.34 -2.31 25.21
C ALA A 12 0.10 -3.77 25.07
N ASN A 13 -0.69 -4.69 25.63
CA ASN A 13 -0.57 -6.12 25.30
C ASN A 13 -1.09 -6.35 23.88
N THR A 14 -0.17 -6.56 22.93
CA THR A 14 -0.45 -6.41 21.51
C THR A 14 -0.49 -7.75 20.79
N SER A 15 -1.50 -7.95 19.96
CA SER A 15 -1.56 -9.06 19.01
C SER A 15 -1.76 -8.55 17.59
N ILE A 16 -1.27 -9.30 16.61
CA ILE A 16 -1.40 -8.98 15.18
C ILE A 16 -2.00 -10.12 14.40
N VAL A 17 -2.84 -9.78 13.42
CA VAL A 17 -3.29 -10.71 12.38
C VAL A 17 -2.72 -10.23 11.06
N ALA A 18 -1.87 -11.05 10.44
CA ALA A 18 -1.23 -10.74 9.18
C ALA A 18 -1.77 -11.63 8.05
N ARG A 19 -2.55 -11.05 7.13
CA ARG A 19 -3.08 -11.77 5.94
C ARG A 19 -2.10 -11.85 4.77
N SER A 20 -0.90 -11.30 4.90
CA SER A 20 0.06 -11.26 3.81
C SER A 20 1.43 -11.66 4.30
N PRO A 21 2.18 -12.43 3.51
CA PRO A 21 3.50 -12.88 3.90
C PRO A 21 4.48 -11.70 3.94
N PHE A 22 5.42 -11.75 4.88
CA PHE A 22 6.48 -10.75 5.07
C PHE A 22 7.85 -11.31 4.70
N LYS A 23 8.76 -10.46 4.18
CA LYS A 23 10.12 -10.90 3.83
C LYS A 23 11.07 -10.73 5.02
N PHE A 24 11.02 -11.68 5.96
CA PHE A 24 11.92 -11.75 7.13
C PHE A 24 12.47 -13.17 7.30
N GLY A 25 13.32 -13.65 6.38
CA GLY A 25 13.78 -15.05 6.43
C GLY A 25 12.60 -16.04 6.42
N ASP A 26 12.78 -17.22 7.02
CA ASP A 26 11.66 -18.11 7.35
C ASP A 26 11.20 -17.85 8.79
N VAL A 27 10.03 -17.23 8.93
CA VAL A 27 9.35 -16.92 10.19
C VAL A 27 7.99 -17.61 10.27
N SER A 28 7.79 -18.67 9.48
CA SER A 28 6.56 -19.46 9.45
C SER A 28 6.15 -19.99 10.82
N LYS A 29 7.14 -20.35 11.66
CA LYS A 29 6.92 -20.78 13.06
C LYS A 29 6.24 -19.74 13.95
N TYR A 30 6.22 -18.47 13.53
CA TYR A 30 5.51 -17.38 14.21
C TYR A 30 4.23 -16.98 13.46
N GLY A 31 3.65 -17.86 12.64
CA GLY A 31 2.41 -17.59 11.90
C GLY A 31 2.57 -16.63 10.71
N ILE A 32 3.81 -16.27 10.34
CA ILE A 32 4.09 -15.37 9.22
C ILE A 32 4.64 -16.17 8.04
N GLY A 33 3.85 -16.27 6.97
CA GLY A 33 4.30 -16.89 5.72
C GLY A 33 5.46 -16.13 5.07
N ARG A 34 6.36 -16.87 4.42
CA ARG A 34 7.39 -16.31 3.55
C ARG A 34 6.81 -16.05 2.15
N PRO A 35 7.02 -14.86 1.54
CA PRO A 35 6.57 -14.59 0.18
C PRO A 35 7.29 -15.52 -0.80
N LYS A 36 6.55 -16.08 -1.77
CA LYS A 36 7.13 -16.85 -2.87
C LYS A 36 7.85 -15.94 -3.87
N GLU A 37 7.32 -14.74 -4.09
CA GLU A 37 7.92 -13.79 -5.02
C GLU A 37 9.01 -12.93 -4.37
N ALA A 38 10.02 -12.56 -5.15
CA ALA A 38 11.03 -11.59 -4.77
C ALA A 38 10.39 -10.19 -4.55
N PRO A 39 10.92 -9.34 -3.63
CA PRO A 39 10.33 -8.04 -3.34
C PRO A 39 10.23 -7.10 -4.52
N PHE A 40 11.26 -7.08 -5.36
CA PHE A 40 11.28 -6.20 -6.52
C PHE A 40 10.23 -6.63 -7.55
N TYR A 41 10.09 -7.94 -7.76
CA TYR A 41 9.01 -8.49 -8.58
C TYR A 41 7.63 -8.16 -7.99
N ARG A 42 7.43 -8.41 -6.69
CA ARG A 42 6.16 -8.11 -6.01
C ARG A 42 5.82 -6.62 -6.06
N LYS A 43 6.81 -5.73 -5.91
CA LYS A 43 6.63 -4.28 -6.04
C LYS A 43 6.25 -3.91 -7.47
N ALA A 44 6.93 -4.46 -8.48
CA ALA A 44 6.62 -4.20 -9.88
C ALA A 44 5.20 -4.66 -10.26
N VAL A 45 4.76 -5.83 -9.77
CA VAL A 45 3.45 -6.40 -10.13
C VAL A 45 2.30 -5.82 -9.31
N THR A 46 2.51 -5.59 -8.00
CA THR A 46 1.43 -5.20 -7.07
C THR A 46 1.46 -3.73 -6.66
N GLY A 47 2.54 -3.00 -6.96
CA GLY A 47 2.80 -1.65 -6.45
C GLY A 47 3.13 -1.60 -4.96
N ARG A 48 3.14 -2.75 -4.25
CA ARG A 48 3.39 -2.80 -2.81
C ARG A 48 4.87 -2.95 -2.52
N SER A 49 5.44 -1.94 -1.88
CA SER A 49 6.80 -2.02 -1.36
C SER A 49 6.86 -2.99 -0.17
N PRO A 50 7.96 -3.75 -0.01
CA PRO A 50 8.17 -4.52 1.20
C PRO A 50 8.24 -3.59 2.41
N THR A 51 7.70 -4.04 3.55
CA THR A 51 7.81 -3.34 4.83
C THR A 51 9.22 -3.48 5.38
N ILE A 52 9.77 -2.40 5.92
CA ILE A 52 11.01 -2.39 6.69
C ILE A 52 10.63 -2.66 8.15
N ASP A 53 11.33 -3.60 8.80
CA ASP A 53 11.15 -3.82 10.24
C ASP A 53 12.05 -2.89 11.04
N VAL A 54 11.49 -2.32 12.10
CA VAL A 54 12.17 -1.39 13.01
C VAL A 54 12.21 -1.92 14.45
N GLY A 55 11.93 -3.22 14.65
CA GLY A 55 11.91 -3.85 15.98
C GLY A 55 10.67 -4.71 16.25
N ALA A 56 9.65 -4.65 15.40
CA ALA A 56 8.43 -5.43 15.56
C ALA A 56 8.72 -6.95 15.48
N MET A 57 9.63 -7.35 14.59
CA MET A 57 10.01 -8.77 14.43
C MET A 57 10.74 -9.31 15.65
N GLU A 58 11.53 -8.49 16.34
CA GLU A 58 12.17 -8.88 17.59
C GLU A 58 11.13 -9.22 18.65
N LYS A 59 10.12 -8.35 18.80
CA LYS A 59 9.01 -8.53 19.74
C LYS A 59 8.09 -9.70 19.39
N ILE A 60 7.95 -10.02 18.11
CA ILE A 60 7.27 -11.26 17.69
C ILE A 60 8.08 -12.49 18.08
N LYS A 61 9.40 -12.46 17.91
CA LYS A 61 10.28 -13.58 18.25
C LYS A 61 10.37 -13.83 19.75
N SER A 62 10.30 -12.80 20.59
CA SER A 62 10.26 -12.92 22.05
C SER A 62 8.90 -13.37 22.58
N GLY A 63 7.84 -13.27 21.78
CA GLY A 63 6.45 -13.55 22.19
C GLY A 63 5.72 -12.35 22.80
N ASP A 64 6.39 -11.20 22.92
CA ASP A 64 5.81 -9.94 23.39
C ASP A 64 4.68 -9.42 22.48
N ILE A 65 4.79 -9.69 21.17
CA ILE A 65 3.73 -9.46 20.19
C ILE A 65 3.28 -10.81 19.62
N GLN A 66 2.04 -11.18 19.89
CA GLN A 66 1.49 -12.45 19.41
C GLN A 66 0.99 -12.33 17.97
N VAL A 67 1.33 -13.31 17.13
CA VAL A 67 0.75 -13.45 15.79
C VAL A 67 -0.41 -14.44 15.87
N LEU A 68 -1.60 -13.97 15.50
CA LEU A 68 -2.83 -14.73 15.59
C LEU A 68 -3.31 -15.22 14.22
N PRO A 69 -4.10 -16.31 14.19
CA PRO A 69 -4.67 -16.82 12.96
C PRO A 69 -5.63 -15.81 12.30
N PRO A 70 -6.11 -16.09 11.08
CA PRO A 70 -7.11 -15.25 10.43
C PRO A 70 -8.37 -15.11 11.30
N ILE A 71 -8.93 -13.90 11.29
CA ILE A 71 -10.17 -13.58 12.03
C ILE A 71 -11.35 -14.25 11.33
N ARG A 72 -12.13 -15.00 12.09
CA ARG A 72 -13.40 -15.58 11.65
C ARG A 72 -14.58 -14.64 11.92
N LYS A 73 -14.65 -14.05 13.12
CA LYS A 73 -15.75 -13.14 13.50
C LYS A 73 -15.28 -12.13 14.55
N ILE A 74 -15.81 -10.91 14.45
CA ILE A 74 -15.68 -9.88 15.49
C ILE A 74 -17.06 -9.67 16.11
N ASN A 75 -17.16 -9.79 17.43
CA ASN A 75 -18.37 -9.62 18.22
C ASN A 75 -18.08 -8.71 19.42
N ARG A 76 -18.28 -7.39 19.25
CA ARG A 76 -17.92 -6.37 20.24
C ARG A 76 -16.42 -6.48 20.60
N LYS A 77 -16.11 -6.91 21.83
CA LYS A 77 -14.74 -7.13 22.32
C LYS A 77 -14.21 -8.53 22.02
N GLU A 78 -15.08 -9.49 21.75
CA GLU A 78 -14.70 -10.86 21.48
C GLU A 78 -14.37 -11.05 20.00
N ILE A 79 -13.19 -11.58 19.70
CA ILE A 79 -12.76 -11.93 18.35
C ILE A 79 -12.52 -13.44 18.32
N SER A 80 -13.16 -14.12 17.38
CA SER A 80 -12.90 -15.53 17.09
C SER A 80 -12.06 -15.70 15.85
N PHE A 81 -11.21 -16.72 15.86
CA PHE A 81 -10.24 -17.01 14.81
C PHE A 81 -10.58 -18.31 14.08
N GLU A 82 -9.99 -18.53 12.92
CA GLU A 82 -10.25 -19.72 12.08
C GLU A 82 -9.85 -21.04 12.75
N ASN A 83 -8.93 -21.02 13.73
CA ASN A 83 -8.56 -22.19 14.52
C ASN A 83 -9.58 -22.55 15.61
N GLY A 84 -10.67 -21.79 15.76
CA GLY A 84 -11.70 -22.00 16.76
C GLY A 84 -11.47 -21.30 18.10
N GLU A 85 -10.29 -20.71 18.32
CA GLU A 85 -10.01 -19.92 19.52
C GLU A 85 -10.74 -18.57 19.50
N SER A 86 -10.97 -18.00 20.68
CA SER A 86 -11.57 -16.67 20.83
C SER A 86 -10.92 -15.92 21.99
N ASN A 87 -10.67 -14.63 21.80
CA ASN A 87 -10.04 -13.75 22.78
C ASN A 87 -10.81 -12.44 22.90
N GLN A 88 -10.66 -11.74 24.03
CA GLN A 88 -11.20 -10.39 24.22
C GLN A 88 -10.14 -9.31 24.02
N TYR A 89 -10.55 -8.21 23.37
CA TYR A 89 -9.71 -7.04 23.10
C TYR A 89 -10.45 -5.76 23.48
N ASP A 90 -9.73 -4.84 24.12
CA ASP A 90 -10.26 -3.51 24.45
C ASP A 90 -10.26 -2.56 23.25
N ALA A 91 -9.37 -2.78 22.28
CA ALA A 91 -9.26 -1.98 21.07
C ALA A 91 -8.93 -2.86 19.86
N ILE A 92 -9.46 -2.46 18.69
CA ILE A 92 -9.20 -3.11 17.40
C ILE A 92 -8.78 -2.04 16.40
N ILE A 93 -7.58 -2.17 15.82
CA ILE A 93 -7.06 -1.24 14.82
C ILE A 93 -7.04 -1.89 13.44
N PHE A 94 -7.86 -1.39 12.52
CA PHE A 94 -7.88 -1.86 11.13
C PHE A 94 -6.79 -1.22 10.27
N ALA A 95 -5.56 -1.72 10.40
CA ALA A 95 -4.42 -1.31 9.58
C ALA A 95 -4.41 -1.98 8.18
N THR A 96 -5.54 -1.92 7.45
CA THR A 96 -5.75 -2.68 6.19
C THR A 96 -5.27 -1.99 4.91
N GLY A 97 -4.69 -0.79 5.05
CA GLY A 97 -4.16 0.02 3.95
C GLY A 97 -5.21 0.93 3.31
N TYR A 98 -4.83 1.57 2.20
CA TYR A 98 -5.65 2.56 1.49
C TYR A 98 -6.12 2.06 0.12
N ARG A 99 -7.16 2.70 -0.43
CA ARG A 99 -7.64 2.49 -1.81
C ARG A 99 -7.69 3.84 -2.53
N GLY A 100 -7.34 3.83 -3.82
CA GLY A 100 -7.45 5.03 -4.65
C GLY A 100 -8.91 5.44 -4.85
N THR A 101 -9.25 6.68 -4.50
CA THR A 101 -10.61 7.23 -4.57
C THR A 101 -10.85 8.13 -5.78
N VAL A 102 -9.87 8.25 -6.69
CA VAL A 102 -9.89 9.15 -7.85
C VAL A 102 -11.16 9.04 -8.70
N ARG A 103 -11.70 7.83 -8.86
CA ARG A 103 -12.94 7.56 -9.60
C ARG A 103 -14.20 8.20 -8.98
N ASN A 104 -14.13 8.58 -7.69
CA ASN A 104 -15.28 9.10 -6.94
C ASN A 104 -15.36 10.63 -6.98
N TRP A 105 -14.23 11.31 -7.15
CA TRP A 105 -14.19 12.78 -7.12
C TRP A 105 -13.79 13.40 -8.46
N LEU A 106 -13.05 12.69 -9.32
CA LEU A 106 -12.71 13.19 -10.65
C LEU A 106 -13.89 12.97 -11.60
N LYS A 107 -14.45 14.05 -12.15
CA LYS A 107 -15.47 13.99 -13.21
C LYS A 107 -14.87 13.30 -14.44
N GLY A 108 -15.52 12.25 -14.96
CA GLY A 108 -14.94 11.41 -16.01
C GLY A 108 -13.85 10.45 -15.51
N GLY A 109 -13.72 10.28 -14.19
CA GLY A 109 -12.69 9.43 -13.58
C GLY A 109 -12.88 7.93 -13.83
N LYS A 110 -14.12 7.46 -14.06
CA LYS A 110 -14.39 6.04 -14.27
C LYS A 110 -13.92 5.55 -15.64
N GLU A 111 -13.78 6.48 -16.58
CA GLU A 111 -13.40 6.31 -17.98
C GLU A 111 -11.86 6.28 -18.12
N VAL A 112 -11.15 7.02 -17.27
CA VAL A 112 -9.69 7.17 -17.33
C VAL A 112 -8.94 6.47 -16.20
N PHE A 113 -9.63 5.96 -15.18
CA PHE A 113 -9.06 5.14 -14.11
C PHE A 113 -9.75 3.78 -13.95
N LYS A 114 -8.91 2.74 -13.84
CA LYS A 114 -9.27 1.35 -13.48
C LYS A 114 -9.84 1.29 -12.06
N GLU A 115 -10.52 0.20 -11.73
CA GLU A 115 -11.20 0.01 -10.44
C GLU A 115 -10.34 0.27 -9.20
N LYS A 116 -9.05 -0.10 -9.26
CA LYS A 116 -8.10 0.12 -8.16
C LYS A 116 -7.60 1.58 -8.03
N GLY A 117 -8.13 2.51 -8.83
CA GLY A 117 -7.74 3.91 -8.84
C GLY A 117 -6.45 4.19 -9.62
N MET A 118 -6.04 3.29 -10.52
CA MET A 118 -4.87 3.44 -11.38
C MET A 118 -5.29 3.90 -12.79
N PRO A 119 -4.50 4.73 -13.50
CA PRO A 119 -4.81 5.12 -14.87
C PRO A 119 -5.02 3.92 -15.79
N THR A 120 -5.87 4.09 -16.80
CA THR A 120 -6.11 3.07 -17.83
C THR A 120 -4.82 2.78 -18.61
N GLN A 121 -4.10 3.83 -18.99
CA GLN A 121 -2.76 3.73 -19.57
C GLN A 121 -1.75 3.24 -18.54
N SER A 122 -0.87 2.33 -18.97
CA SER A 122 0.23 1.83 -18.15
C SER A 122 1.52 2.64 -18.36
N PHE A 123 2.48 2.45 -17.46
CA PHE A 123 3.86 2.87 -17.68
C PHE A 123 4.35 2.41 -19.06
N PRO A 124 5.10 3.25 -19.81
CA PRO A 124 5.63 4.57 -19.44
C PRO A 124 4.73 5.78 -19.75
N ASN A 125 3.54 5.57 -20.30
CA ASN A 125 2.68 6.65 -20.83
C ASN A 125 1.55 7.06 -19.88
N HIS A 126 1.44 6.41 -18.72
CA HIS A 126 0.37 6.63 -17.74
C HIS A 126 0.26 8.07 -17.23
N TRP A 127 1.29 8.90 -17.35
CA TRP A 127 1.34 10.24 -16.74
C TRP A 127 0.54 11.30 -17.53
N LYS A 128 0.25 11.06 -18.81
CA LYS A 128 -0.48 12.00 -19.67
C LYS A 128 -1.95 11.62 -19.78
N GLY A 129 -2.81 12.39 -19.11
CA GLY A 129 -4.26 12.23 -19.15
C GLY A 129 -4.88 12.92 -20.36
N ILE A 130 -6.20 13.12 -20.27
CA ILE A 130 -6.99 13.83 -21.30
C ILE A 130 -7.29 15.25 -20.83
N ASN A 131 -7.63 16.13 -21.78
CA ASN A 131 -8.10 17.50 -21.50
C ASN A 131 -7.13 18.31 -20.60
N GLY A 132 -5.82 18.18 -20.82
CA GLY A 132 -4.80 18.90 -20.05
C GLY A 132 -4.58 18.38 -18.63
N ILE A 133 -5.20 17.26 -18.24
CA ILE A 133 -4.98 16.63 -16.94
C ILE A 133 -3.74 15.74 -16.99
N TYR A 134 -2.91 15.80 -15.95
CA TYR A 134 -1.73 14.97 -15.79
C TYR A 134 -1.80 14.13 -14.50
N TYR A 135 -1.14 12.96 -14.51
CA TYR A 135 -1.16 12.00 -13.42
C TYR A 135 0.27 11.76 -12.90
N ALA A 136 0.65 12.44 -11.81
CA ALA A 136 1.95 12.25 -11.16
C ALA A 136 1.90 11.17 -10.07
N GLY A 137 2.86 10.24 -10.06
CA GLY A 137 3.00 9.21 -9.02
C GLY A 137 2.22 7.93 -9.26
N PHE A 138 1.67 7.75 -10.47
CA PHE A 138 0.88 6.57 -10.84
C PHE A 138 1.70 5.46 -11.53
N SER A 139 3.01 5.63 -11.63
CA SER A 139 3.94 4.62 -12.18
C SER A 139 4.13 3.38 -11.29
N SER A 140 3.72 3.41 -10.02
CA SER A 140 4.01 2.36 -9.02
C SER A 140 5.49 2.13 -8.71
N MET A 141 6.38 3.04 -9.13
CA MET A 141 7.83 2.95 -8.91
C MET A 141 8.33 3.75 -7.69
N GLY A 142 7.41 4.28 -6.86
CA GLY A 142 7.76 5.10 -5.71
C GLY A 142 8.36 6.46 -6.12
N LEU A 143 9.32 6.97 -5.34
CA LEU A 143 9.90 8.31 -5.52
C LEU A 143 10.54 8.52 -6.91
N MET A 144 11.22 7.50 -7.44
CA MET A 144 11.78 7.56 -8.79
C MET A 144 10.69 7.73 -9.86
N GLY A 145 9.59 7.01 -9.70
CA GLY A 145 8.43 7.11 -10.56
C GLY A 145 7.76 8.48 -10.51
N ILE A 146 7.59 9.03 -9.30
CA ILE A 146 7.04 10.38 -9.11
C ILE A 146 7.93 11.42 -9.79
N SER A 147 9.25 11.32 -9.62
CA SER A 147 10.21 12.23 -10.26
C SER A 147 10.14 12.15 -11.79
N SER A 148 10.11 10.93 -12.35
CA SER A 148 9.98 10.73 -13.79
C SER A 148 8.67 11.29 -14.34
N ASP A 149 7.55 11.03 -13.67
CA ASP A 149 6.24 11.57 -14.05
C ASP A 149 6.28 13.11 -14.05
N ALA A 150 6.79 13.72 -12.97
CA ALA A 150 6.89 15.17 -12.84
C ALA A 150 7.75 15.82 -13.95
N GLN A 151 8.88 15.22 -14.29
CA GLN A 151 9.74 15.70 -15.38
C GLN A 151 9.08 15.60 -16.74
N ASN A 152 8.34 14.52 -17.01
CA ASN A 152 7.61 14.35 -18.26
C ASN A 152 6.48 15.38 -18.40
N ILE A 153 5.73 15.59 -17.32
CA ILE A 153 4.67 16.60 -17.25
C ILE A 153 5.23 17.99 -17.50
N ALA A 154 6.31 18.37 -16.80
CA ALA A 154 6.95 19.67 -16.97
C ALA A 154 7.44 19.90 -18.41
N ARG A 155 8.02 18.86 -19.03
CA ARG A 155 8.44 18.92 -20.43
C ARG A 155 7.27 19.12 -21.39
N ASP A 156 6.17 18.40 -21.18
CA ASP A 156 4.97 18.51 -22.03
C ASP A 156 4.33 19.90 -21.94
N ILE A 157 4.21 20.45 -20.73
CA ILE A 157 3.73 21.82 -20.50
C ILE A 157 4.65 22.85 -21.17
N SER A 158 5.97 22.70 -21.00
CA SER A 158 6.95 23.59 -21.63
C SER A 158 6.83 23.59 -23.15
N LEU A 159 6.69 22.40 -23.78
CA LEU A 159 6.50 22.28 -25.22
C LEU A 159 5.17 22.88 -25.69
N PHE A 160 4.10 22.75 -24.90
CA PHE A 160 2.81 23.35 -25.20
C PHE A 160 2.93 24.89 -25.23
N LEU A 161 3.50 25.49 -24.19
CA LEU A 161 3.67 26.95 -24.09
C LEU A 161 4.56 27.53 -25.20
N ILE A 162 5.61 26.80 -25.62
CA ILE A 162 6.49 27.23 -26.72
C ILE A 162 5.74 27.22 -28.06
N LYS A 163 4.83 26.27 -28.29
CA LYS A 163 4.04 26.21 -29.52
C LYS A 163 3.02 27.34 -29.56
N ASP A 164 2.27 27.54 -28.48
CA ASP A 164 1.31 28.65 -28.38
C ASP A 164 1.99 30.00 -28.65
N ALA A 165 3.19 30.23 -28.09
CA ALA A 165 3.95 31.46 -28.33
C ALA A 165 4.40 31.66 -29.79
N LYS A 166 4.54 30.57 -30.56
CA LYS A 166 4.90 30.63 -31.99
C LYS A 166 3.69 30.80 -32.90
N GLU A 167 2.50 30.42 -32.47
CA GLU A 167 1.25 30.58 -33.25
C GLU A 167 0.61 31.97 -33.08
N ILE A 168 1.06 32.75 -32.09
CA ILE A 168 0.62 34.14 -31.84
C ILE A 168 1.42 35.17 -32.68
N HIS A 169 2.44 34.73 -33.42
CA HIS A 169 3.27 35.54 -34.32
C HIS A 169 3.16 35.07 -35.76
#